data_AF-A0A9X2P6E1-F1
#
_entry.id   AF-A0A9X2P6E1-F1
#
_cell.length_a   1.000
_cell.length_b   1.000
_cell.length_c   1.000
_cell.angle_alpha   90.00
_cell.angle_beta   90.00
_cell.angle_gamma   90.00
#
_symmetry.space_group_name_H-M   'P 1'
#
loop_
_entity.id
_entity.type
_entity.pdbx_description
1 polymer ?
#
loop_
_entity_poly.entity_id
_entity_poly.type
_entity_poly.pdbx_seq_one_letter_code
_entity_poly.pdbx_strand_id
1 'polypeptide(L)'
;MKNRLDSLLDKYWEGDTSLEEEKEIKTLLQETEGYESEKRFFQGIKIFANQKPEEFALLEKSKKGFGLWLKIAAIFIIFLAVGAAIFRYQEKKAEREAFEQVMQAFNMIQTNMQKGTQSLGVMGEMKHLNTTQEIFNLNDIEK
;
A
#
# COMPACT_ATOMS: atom_id res chain seq x y z
N MET A 1 -61.77 1.89 -55.90
CA MET A 1 -61.93 2.66 -54.64
C MET A 1 -60.95 2.03 -53.65
N LYS A 2 -60.03 2.81 -53.08
CA LYS A 2 -59.13 2.28 -52.03
C LYS A 2 -59.98 1.95 -50.80
N ASN A 3 -59.79 0.77 -50.22
CA ASN A 3 -60.46 0.43 -48.97
C ASN A 3 -59.92 1.31 -47.85
N ARG A 4 -60.69 1.51 -46.78
CA ARG A 4 -60.24 2.28 -45.61
C ARG A 4 -58.94 1.72 -45.03
N LEU A 5 -58.79 0.40 -45.04
CA LEU A 5 -57.56 -0.28 -44.64
C LEU A 5 -56.36 0.11 -45.51
N ASP A 6 -56.53 0.22 -46.83
CA ASP A 6 -55.46 0.65 -47.74
C ASP A 6 -55.00 2.08 -47.42
N SER A 7 -55.93 3.01 -47.18
CA SER A 7 -55.55 4.39 -46.85
C SER A 7 -54.85 4.50 -45.50
N LEU A 8 -55.25 3.66 -44.54
CA LEU A 8 -54.62 3.62 -43.22
C LEU A 8 -53.23 2.98 -43.28
N LEU A 9 -53.04 1.95 -44.10
CA LEU A 9 -51.73 1.33 -44.34
C LEU A 9 -50.79 2.30 -45.07
N ASP A 10 -51.25 2.99 -46.12
CA ASP A 10 -50.45 4.01 -46.81
C ASP A 10 -49.96 5.07 -45.81
N LYS A 11 -50.86 5.58 -44.96
CA LYS A 11 -50.53 6.56 -43.91
C LYS A 11 -49.58 5.99 -42.85
N TYR A 12 -49.72 4.71 -42.50
CA TYR A 12 -48.84 4.02 -41.54
C TYR A 12 -47.41 3.92 -42.09
N TRP A 13 -47.28 3.60 -43.38
CA TRP A 13 -45.98 3.55 -44.06
C TRP A 13 -45.34 4.94 -44.24
N GLU A 14 -46.16 5.99 -44.37
CA GLU A 14 -45.71 7.39 -44.38
C GLU A 14 -45.35 7.91 -42.97
N GLY A 15 -45.78 7.21 -41.91
CA GLY A 15 -45.48 7.56 -40.51
C GLY A 15 -46.41 8.61 -39.90
N ASP A 16 -47.55 8.89 -40.54
CA ASP A 16 -48.49 9.95 -40.13
C ASP A 16 -49.69 9.41 -39.31
N THR A 17 -49.67 8.14 -38.92
CA THR A 17 -50.76 7.52 -38.13
C THR A 17 -50.77 7.93 -36.66
N SER A 18 -51.98 8.07 -36.12
CA SER A 18 -52.24 8.22 -34.70
C SER A 18 -52.41 6.87 -34.00
N LEU A 19 -52.29 6.83 -32.67
CA LEU A 19 -52.48 5.62 -31.87
C LEU A 19 -53.90 5.01 -32.00
N GLU A 20 -54.90 5.82 -32.31
CA GLU A 20 -56.27 5.35 -32.54
C GLU A 20 -56.39 4.65 -33.89
N GLU A 21 -55.79 5.22 -34.93
CA GLU A 21 -55.71 4.64 -36.28
C GLU A 21 -54.91 3.34 -36.29
N GLU A 22 -53.80 3.24 -35.54
CA GLU A 22 -53.02 1.99 -35.43
C GLU A 22 -53.82 0.84 -34.77
N LYS A 23 -54.64 1.16 -33.77
CA LYS A 23 -55.56 0.17 -33.18
C LYS A 23 -56.60 -0.28 -34.20
N GLU A 24 -57.10 0.65 -34.99
CA GLU A 24 -58.05 0.36 -36.06
C GLU A 24 -57.44 -0.54 -37.13
N ILE A 25 -56.23 -0.25 -37.60
CA ILE A 25 -55.47 -1.08 -38.56
C ILE A 25 -55.35 -2.51 -38.04
N LYS A 26 -55.01 -2.67 -36.76
CA LYS A 26 -54.84 -3.99 -36.15
C LYS A 26 -56.15 -4.80 -36.13
N THR A 27 -57.27 -4.17 -35.82
CA THR A 27 -58.59 -4.82 -35.84
C THR A 27 -59.02 -5.16 -37.26
N LEU A 28 -58.89 -4.21 -38.19
CA LEU A 28 -59.27 -4.40 -39.59
C LEU A 28 -58.42 -5.48 -40.28
N LEU A 29 -57.13 -5.59 -39.95
CA LEU A 29 -56.26 -6.66 -40.45
C LEU A 29 -56.69 -8.05 -39.96
N GLN A 30 -57.35 -8.16 -38.80
CA GLN A 30 -57.87 -9.44 -38.30
C GLN A 30 -59.18 -9.84 -38.96
N GLU A 31 -60.04 -8.87 -39.26
CA GLU A 31 -61.35 -9.09 -39.86
C GLU A 31 -61.31 -9.25 -41.39
N THR A 32 -60.32 -8.64 -42.05
CA THR A 32 -60.22 -8.64 -43.51
C THR A 32 -59.45 -9.86 -44.02
N GLU A 33 -60.02 -10.58 -44.99
CA GLU A 33 -59.33 -11.62 -45.75
C GLU A 33 -58.31 -11.00 -46.73
N GLY A 34 -57.09 -11.55 -46.81
CA GLY A 34 -55.97 -10.98 -47.58
C GLY A 34 -54.88 -10.33 -46.71
N TYR A 35 -54.05 -9.47 -47.30
CA TYR A 35 -52.96 -8.73 -46.63
C TYR A 35 -51.96 -9.62 -45.87
N GLU A 36 -51.55 -10.73 -46.50
CA GLU A 36 -50.63 -11.71 -45.91
C GLU A 36 -49.27 -11.10 -45.53
N SER A 37 -48.76 -10.15 -46.32
CA SER A 37 -47.52 -9.42 -46.06
C SER A 37 -47.60 -8.59 -44.78
N GLU A 38 -48.66 -7.81 -44.65
CA GLU A 38 -48.90 -6.90 -43.53
C GLU A 38 -49.18 -7.71 -42.26
N LYS A 39 -49.99 -8.76 -42.36
CA LYS A 39 -50.24 -9.70 -41.25
C LYS A 39 -48.93 -10.29 -40.72
N ARG A 40 -48.04 -10.75 -41.59
CA ARG A 40 -46.72 -11.28 -41.19
C ARG A 40 -45.85 -10.21 -40.54
N PHE A 41 -45.86 -8.99 -41.08
CA PHE A 41 -45.13 -7.86 -40.50
C PHE A 41 -45.59 -7.55 -39.08
N PHE A 42 -46.89 -7.33 -38.87
CA PHE A 42 -47.46 -7.03 -37.54
C PHE A 42 -47.29 -8.19 -36.54
N GLN A 43 -47.34 -9.43 -37.01
CA GLN A 43 -47.00 -10.60 -36.19
C GLN A 43 -45.54 -10.60 -35.76
N GLY A 44 -44.61 -10.27 -36.67
CA GLY A 44 -43.19 -10.14 -36.38
C GLY A 44 -42.90 -9.14 -35.28
N ILE A 45 -43.41 -7.91 -35.38
CA ILE A 45 -43.22 -6.89 -34.33
C ILE A 45 -43.86 -7.33 -33.00
N LYS A 46 -44.98 -8.06 -33.01
CA LYS A 46 -45.55 -8.62 -31.76
C LYS A 46 -44.61 -9.62 -31.08
N ILE A 47 -43.88 -10.43 -31.85
CA ILE A 47 -42.89 -11.37 -31.31
C ILE A 47 -41.75 -10.58 -30.65
N PHE A 48 -41.20 -9.57 -31.32
CA PHE A 48 -40.13 -8.74 -30.78
C PHE A 48 -40.58 -7.88 -29.58
N ALA A 49 -41.80 -7.35 -29.59
CA ALA A 49 -42.35 -6.58 -28.47
C ALA A 49 -42.52 -7.44 -27.19
N ASN A 50 -42.73 -8.75 -27.35
CA ASN A 50 -42.84 -9.71 -26.25
C ASN A 50 -41.49 -10.32 -25.84
N GLN A 51 -40.43 -10.13 -26.63
CA GLN A 51 -39.09 -10.49 -26.21
C GLN A 51 -38.68 -9.51 -25.10
N LYS A 52 -38.54 -10.04 -23.88
CA LYS A 52 -37.86 -9.29 -22.82
C LYS A 52 -36.47 -8.93 -23.35
N PRO A 53 -35.98 -7.70 -23.16
CA PRO A 53 -34.60 -7.39 -23.46
C PRO A 53 -33.76 -8.46 -22.77
N GLU A 54 -32.89 -9.16 -23.50
CA GLU A 54 -31.89 -9.99 -22.85
C GLU A 54 -31.18 -9.07 -21.87
N GLU A 55 -31.40 -9.30 -20.58
CA GLU A 55 -30.59 -8.70 -19.55
C GLU A 55 -29.19 -9.19 -19.87
N PHE A 56 -28.39 -8.34 -20.53
CA PHE A 56 -26.97 -8.56 -20.70
C PHE A 56 -26.49 -9.05 -19.35
N ALA A 57 -26.06 -10.31 -19.29
CA ALA A 57 -25.65 -10.94 -18.05
C ALA A 57 -24.50 -10.09 -17.51
N LEU A 58 -24.82 -9.14 -16.63
CA LEU A 58 -23.86 -8.30 -15.96
C LEU A 58 -23.07 -9.29 -15.13
N LEU A 59 -21.88 -9.63 -15.62
CA LEU A 59 -20.90 -10.52 -15.01
C LEU A 59 -21.03 -10.36 -13.50
N GLU A 60 -21.39 -11.45 -12.81
CA GLU A 60 -21.63 -11.48 -11.38
C GLU A 60 -20.59 -10.57 -10.69
N LYS A 61 -21.07 -9.54 -9.99
CA LYS A 61 -20.20 -8.66 -9.21
C LYS A 61 -19.43 -9.54 -8.23
N SER A 62 -18.20 -9.89 -8.59
CA SER A 62 -17.37 -10.71 -7.73
C SER A 62 -17.23 -9.98 -6.40
N LYS A 63 -17.43 -10.69 -5.29
CA LYS A 63 -17.34 -10.16 -3.94
C LYS A 63 -15.90 -9.73 -3.65
N LYS A 64 -15.49 -8.56 -4.15
CA LYS A 64 -14.14 -7.98 -4.01
C LYS A 64 -13.87 -7.38 -2.62
N GLY A 65 -14.62 -7.74 -1.58
CA GLY A 65 -14.48 -7.11 -0.27
C GLY A 65 -13.19 -7.50 0.47
N PHE A 66 -12.90 -8.81 0.53
CA PHE A 66 -11.84 -9.32 1.41
C PHE A 66 -10.43 -9.18 0.83
N GLY A 67 -10.28 -9.28 -0.49
CA GLY A 67 -8.99 -9.18 -1.17
C GLY A 67 -8.36 -7.78 -1.14
N LEU A 68 -9.18 -6.72 -1.03
CA LEU A 68 -8.70 -5.34 -0.92
C LEU A 68 -8.12 -5.07 0.48
N TRP A 69 -8.78 -5.55 1.53
CA TRP A 69 -8.32 -5.39 2.91
C TRP A 69 -7.04 -6.16 3.21
N LEU A 70 -6.83 -7.32 2.57
CA LEU A 70 -5.57 -8.07 2.68
C LEU A 70 -4.36 -7.28 2.17
N LYS A 71 -4.51 -6.51 1.08
CA LYS A 71 -3.43 -5.66 0.55
C LYS A 71 -3.07 -4.53 1.50
N ILE A 72 -4.08 -3.92 2.11
CA ILE A 72 -3.89 -2.85 3.10
C ILE A 72 -3.19 -3.42 4.34
N ALA A 73 -3.64 -4.58 4.83
CA ALA A 73 -3.03 -5.25 5.99
C ALA A 73 -1.55 -5.58 5.78
N ALA A 74 -1.17 -6.04 4.57
CA ALA A 74 0.23 -6.34 4.26
C ALA A 74 1.15 -5.13 4.43
N ILE A 75 0.71 -3.93 4.02
CA ILE A 75 1.47 -2.69 4.18
C ILE A 75 1.64 -2.33 5.66
N PHE A 76 0.58 -2.45 6.46
CA PHE A 76 0.65 -2.20 7.90
C PHE A 76 1.63 -3.13 8.63
N ILE A 77 1.67 -4.41 8.26
CA ILE A 77 2.60 -5.38 8.86
C ILE A 77 4.06 -4.98 8.57
N ILE A 78 4.37 -4.54 7.35
CA ILE A 78 5.71 -4.08 7.00
C ILE A 78 6.11 -2.86 7.82
N PHE A 79 5.23 -1.86 7.93
CA PHE A 79 5.50 -0.68 8.76
C PHE A 79 5.70 -1.02 10.23
N LEU A 80 4.91 -1.95 10.79
CA LEU A 80 5.08 -2.41 12.17
C LEU A 80 6.40 -3.14 12.37
N ALA A 81 6.79 -4.01 11.44
CA ALA A 81 8.06 -4.73 11.51
C ALA A 81 9.27 -3.78 11.46
N VAL A 82 9.25 -2.82 10.53
CA VAL A 82 10.31 -1.81 10.40
C VAL A 82 10.35 -0.90 11.64
N GLY A 83 9.20 -0.42 12.11
CA GLY A 83 9.11 0.41 13.31
C GLY A 83 9.64 -0.31 14.56
N ALA A 84 9.28 -1.57 14.76
CA ALA A 84 9.79 -2.39 15.85
C ALA A 84 11.31 -2.61 15.75
N ALA A 85 11.83 -2.86 14.54
CA ALA A 85 13.26 -3.03 14.31
C ALA A 85 14.05 -1.77 14.63
N ILE A 86 13.57 -0.59 14.20
CA ILE A 86 14.20 0.70 14.51
C ILE A 86 14.19 0.96 16.02
N PHE A 87 13.07 0.71 16.69
CA PHE A 87 12.96 0.89 18.14
C PHE A 87 13.99 0.01 18.90
N ARG A 88 14.08 -1.27 18.54
CA ARG A 88 15.08 -2.20 19.10
C ARG A 88 16.52 -1.79 18.79
N TYR A 89 16.75 -1.24 17.60
CA TYR A 89 18.09 -0.78 17.21
C TYR A 89 18.52 0.44 18.02
N GLN A 90 17.61 1.40 18.25
CA GLN A 90 17.86 2.59 19.07
C GLN A 90 18.24 2.23 20.50
N GLU A 91 17.53 1.27 21.09
CA GLU A 91 17.80 0.76 22.45
C GLU A 91 19.21 0.17 22.54
N LYS A 92 19.59 -0.71 21.59
CA LYS A 92 20.94 -1.28 21.50
C LYS A 92 22.02 -0.23 21.19
N LYS A 93 21.69 0.82 20.43
CA LYS A 93 22.63 1.91 20.11
C LYS A 93 22.94 2.73 21.36
N ALA A 94 21.92 3.07 22.15
CA ALA A 94 22.09 3.78 23.42
C ALA A 94 22.95 2.99 24.41
N GLU A 95 22.73 1.67 24.52
CA GLU A 95 23.58 0.81 25.35
C GLU A 95 25.05 0.80 24.89
N ARG A 96 25.29 0.72 23.57
CA ARG A 96 26.66 0.75 23.01
C ARG A 96 27.35 2.09 23.26
N GLU A 97 26.65 3.20 23.04
CA GLU A 97 27.20 4.54 23.26
C GLU A 97 27.54 4.77 24.74
N ALA A 98 26.70 4.31 25.66
CA ALA A 98 26.99 4.37 27.09
C ALA A 98 28.20 3.50 27.47
N PHE A 99 28.29 2.29 26.91
CA PHE A 99 29.44 1.41 27.11
C PHE A 99 30.75 2.01 26.59
N GLU A 100 30.74 2.60 25.39
CA GLU A 100 31.91 3.27 24.81
C GLU A 100 32.39 4.45 25.67
N GLN A 101 31.47 5.28 26.18
CA GLN A 101 31.82 6.38 27.10
C GLN A 101 32.49 5.88 28.38
N VAL A 102 31.97 4.79 28.96
CA VAL A 102 32.55 4.17 30.16
C VAL A 102 33.94 3.63 29.86
N MET A 103 34.11 2.91 28.75
CA MET A 103 35.42 2.38 28.35
C MET A 103 36.44 3.48 28.05
N GLN A 104 36.01 4.60 27.48
CA GLN A 104 36.86 5.76 27.26
C GLN A 104 37.32 6.37 28.60
N ALA A 105 36.42 6.50 29.57
CA ALA A 105 36.76 6.95 30.92
C ALA A 105 37.75 6.00 31.61
N PHE A 106 37.53 4.67 31.51
CA PHE A 106 38.49 3.68 32.01
C PHE A 106 39.86 3.81 31.36
N ASN A 107 39.92 4.03 30.04
CA ASN A 107 41.18 4.22 29.33
C ASN A 107 41.92 5.49 29.81
N MET A 108 41.19 6.57 30.08
CA MET A 108 41.77 7.78 30.68
C MET A 108 42.33 7.52 32.09
N ILE A 109 41.58 6.79 32.93
CA ILE A 109 42.03 6.39 34.27
C ILE A 109 43.31 5.55 34.16
N GLN A 110 43.32 4.54 33.28
CA GLN A 110 44.49 3.69 33.05
C GLN A 110 45.70 4.51 32.60
N THR A 111 45.52 5.44 31.67
CA THR A 111 46.58 6.32 31.18
C THR A 111 47.15 7.18 32.30
N ASN A 112 46.29 7.76 33.15
CA ASN A 112 46.72 8.57 34.29
C ASN A 112 47.43 7.72 35.35
N MET A 113 46.94 6.51 35.60
CA MET A 113 47.58 5.57 36.53
C MET A 113 48.98 5.16 36.04
N GLN A 114 49.14 4.86 34.74
CA GLN A 114 50.43 4.55 34.14
C GLN A 114 51.42 5.73 34.24
N LYS A 115 50.95 6.96 34.02
CA LYS A 115 51.79 8.16 34.21
C LYS A 115 52.20 8.34 35.68
N GLY A 116 51.29 8.06 36.61
CA GLY A 116 51.56 8.08 38.05
C GLY A 116 52.61 7.05 38.46
N THR A 117 52.50 5.81 37.99
CA THR A 117 53.49 4.75 38.28
C THR A 117 54.85 5.05 37.64
N GLN A 118 54.88 5.57 36.41
CA GLN A 118 56.13 6.01 35.78
C GLN A 118 56.81 7.14 36.58
N SER A 119 56.04 8.10 37.08
CA SER A 119 56.56 9.20 37.89
C SER A 119 57.14 8.70 39.21
N LEU A 120 56.51 7.72 39.86
CA LEU A 120 57.05 7.05 41.04
C LEU A 120 58.34 6.27 40.74
N GLY A 121 58.43 5.63 39.56
CA GLY A 121 59.66 4.98 39.09
C GLY A 121 60.83 5.95 38.97
N VAL A 122 60.62 7.10 38.30
CA VAL A 122 61.63 8.16 38.17
C VAL A 122 62.05 8.71 39.54
N MET A 123 61.11 8.89 40.48
CA MET A 123 61.44 9.31 41.85
C MET A 123 62.28 8.26 42.59
N GLY A 124 62.02 6.97 42.39
CA GLY A 124 62.82 5.88 42.92
C GLY A 124 64.26 5.92 42.42
N GLU A 125 64.46 6.09 41.11
CA GLU A 125 65.79 6.23 40.48
C GLU A 125 66.53 7.49 40.98
N MET A 126 65.82 8.62 41.07
CA MET A 126 66.38 9.88 41.59
C MET A 126 66.79 9.80 43.07
N LYS A 127 66.10 8.98 43.89
CA LYS A 127 66.49 8.74 45.28
C LYS A 127 67.89 8.13 45.38
N HIS A 128 68.27 7.27 44.43
CA HIS A 128 69.63 6.70 44.37
C HIS A 128 70.67 7.67 43.82
N LEU A 129 70.27 8.60 42.95
CA LEU A 129 71.16 9.64 42.41
C LEU A 129 71.48 10.74 43.43
N ASN A 130 70.57 11.03 44.37
CA ASN A 130 70.81 11.97 45.47
C ASN A 130 71.58 11.33 46.65
N THR A 131 72.01 10.06 46.52
CA THR A 131 72.88 9.42 47.51
C THR A 131 74.34 9.82 47.31
N THR A 132 74.61 11.11 47.10
CA THR A 132 75.98 11.67 47.10
C THR A 132 76.70 11.36 48.43
N GLN A 133 75.94 11.09 49.50
CA GLN A 133 76.47 10.67 50.80
C GLN A 133 76.90 9.19 50.90
N GLU A 134 76.57 8.31 49.95
CA GLU A 134 77.13 6.94 49.90
C GLU A 134 78.35 6.85 48.96
N ILE A 135 78.47 7.74 47.98
CA ILE A 135 79.58 7.72 47.01
C ILE A 135 80.83 8.44 47.56
N PHE A 136 80.65 9.43 48.44
CA PHE A 136 81.75 10.02 49.20
C PHE A 136 81.82 9.36 50.58
N ASN A 137 82.63 8.30 50.68
CA ASN A 137 83.00 7.70 51.95
C ASN A 137 83.88 8.68 52.75
N LEU A 138 83.26 9.60 53.49
CA LEU A 138 83.96 10.61 54.31
C LEU A 138 84.66 10.03 55.56
N ASN A 139 84.64 8.70 55.75
CA ASN A 139 85.30 8.03 56.86
C ASN A 139 86.82 7.87 56.68
N ASP A 140 87.39 8.22 55.52
CA ASP A 140 88.84 8.17 55.27
C ASP A 140 89.56 9.53 55.47
N ILE A 141 88.90 10.55 56.05
CA ILE A 141 89.46 11.92 56.18
C ILE A 141 89.62 12.42 57.63
N GLU A 142 89.65 11.53 58.63
CA GLU A 142 90.17 11.91 59.96
C GLU A 142 91.30 10.97 60.39
N LYS A 143 92.50 11.54 60.45
CA LYS A 143 93.73 10.96 60.97
C LYS A 143 94.04 11.59 62.32
#